data_AF-A0A7J9QGL2-F1
#
_entry.id   AF-A0A7J9QGL2-F1
#
_cell.length_a   1.000
_cell.length_b   1.000
_cell.length_c   1.000
_cell.angle_alpha   90.00
_cell.angle_beta   90.00
_cell.angle_gamma   90.00
#
_symmetry.space_group_name_H-M   'P 1'
#
loop_
_entity.id
_entity.type
_entity.pdbx_description
1 polymer ?
#
loop_
_entity_poly.entity_id
_entity_poly.type
_entity_poly.pdbx_seq_one_letter_code
_entity_poly.pdbx_strand_id
1 'polypeptide(L)'
;MSQRSSKVQKDVSKSTANKLVVICVDRDDDVGEKTGISTPVIGRDACIEAAQRLALEDPEDADSNSIFAAIKTYEDLISKGYQVEVATITGVKDRGVQADEKILREARIILEKFDANGAVIVSDGED
;
A
#
# COMPACT_ATOMS: atom_id res chain seq x y z
N MET A 1 -18.11 24.96 4.62
CA MET A 1 -18.30 23.49 4.56
C MET A 1 -18.86 23.03 3.19
N SER A 2 -19.93 23.63 2.66
CA SER A 2 -20.62 23.16 1.42
C SER A 2 -19.79 23.18 0.12
N GLN A 3 -18.95 24.20 -0.11
CA GLN A 3 -18.19 24.32 -1.37
C GLN A 3 -16.98 23.37 -1.50
N ARG A 4 -16.44 22.85 -0.39
CA ARG A 4 -15.27 21.96 -0.41
C ARG A 4 -15.68 20.52 -0.78
N SER A 5 -16.87 20.10 -0.32
CA SER A 5 -17.46 18.79 -0.63
C SER A 5 -17.85 18.69 -2.11
N SER A 6 -18.41 19.75 -2.71
CA SER A 6 -18.80 19.76 -4.13
C SER A 6 -17.60 19.78 -5.10
N LYS A 7 -16.46 20.37 -4.70
CA LYS A 7 -15.22 20.35 -5.49
C LYS A 7 -14.58 18.96 -5.50
N VAL A 8 -14.50 18.31 -4.34
CA VAL A 8 -13.94 16.94 -4.21
C VAL A 8 -14.77 15.93 -5.00
N GLN A 9 -16.09 15.97 -4.92
CA GLN A 9 -16.97 15.11 -5.74
C GLN A 9 -16.75 15.30 -7.24
N LYS A 10 -16.53 16.55 -7.68
CA LYS A 10 -16.26 16.87 -9.07
C LYS A 10 -14.90 16.34 -9.52
N ASP A 11 -13.88 16.39 -8.66
CA ASP A 11 -12.53 15.87 -8.95
C ASP A 11 -12.53 14.33 -9.01
N VAL A 12 -13.24 13.65 -8.09
CA VAL A 12 -13.46 12.19 -8.14
C VAL A 12 -14.18 11.78 -9.43
N SER A 13 -15.25 12.50 -9.81
CA SER A 13 -16.03 12.19 -11.03
C SER A 13 -15.28 12.43 -12.34
N LYS A 14 -14.22 13.25 -12.31
CA LYS A 14 -13.37 13.53 -13.47
C LYS A 14 -12.19 12.58 -13.60
N SER A 15 -11.81 11.91 -12.51
CA SER A 15 -10.72 10.95 -12.51
C SER A 15 -11.14 9.71 -13.31
N THR A 16 -10.26 9.24 -14.20
CA THR A 16 -10.43 7.95 -14.87
C THR A 16 -10.25 6.77 -13.92
N ALA A 17 -9.68 7.01 -12.73
CA ALA A 17 -9.54 6.04 -11.66
C ALA A 17 -10.35 6.49 -10.42
N ASN A 18 -11.40 5.74 -10.09
CA ASN A 18 -12.28 5.98 -8.94
C ASN A 18 -12.19 4.87 -7.88
N LYS A 19 -11.52 3.76 -8.22
CA LYS A 19 -11.28 2.61 -7.37
C LYS A 19 -9.79 2.35 -7.29
N LEU A 20 -9.19 2.76 -6.19
CA LEU A 20 -7.76 2.88 -6.02
C LEU A 20 -7.24 1.82 -5.07
N VAL A 21 -6.06 1.29 -5.33
CA VAL A 21 -5.28 0.57 -4.33
C VAL A 21 -4.09 1.44 -3.92
N VAL A 22 -3.91 1.64 -2.62
CA VAL A 22 -2.68 2.22 -2.07
C VAL A 22 -1.73 1.08 -1.77
N ILE A 23 -0.57 1.06 -2.42
CA ILE A 23 0.39 -0.04 -2.32
C ILE A 23 1.66 0.49 -1.69
N CYS A 24 2.03 -0.06 -0.53
CA CYS A 24 3.39 0.03 -0.01
C CYS A 24 4.24 -1.07 -0.67
N VAL A 25 5.43 -0.71 -1.16
CA VAL A 25 6.37 -1.65 -1.78
C VAL A 25 7.63 -1.69 -0.95
N ASP A 26 7.96 -2.87 -0.44
CA ASP A 26 9.22 -3.23 0.23
C ASP A 26 9.96 -4.18 -0.72
N ARG A 27 11.10 -3.80 -1.29
CA ARG A 27 11.69 -4.56 -2.40
C ARG A 27 12.56 -5.73 -1.95
N ASP A 28 13.09 -5.69 -0.74
CA ASP A 28 13.96 -6.72 -0.17
C ASP A 28 13.31 -7.62 0.88
N ASP A 29 11.99 -7.56 0.99
CA ASP A 29 11.19 -8.47 1.82
C ASP A 29 11.49 -8.35 3.31
N ASP A 30 11.82 -7.14 3.79
CA ASP A 30 12.08 -6.88 5.21
C ASP A 30 10.83 -7.18 6.06
N VAL A 31 9.62 -6.90 5.56
CA VAL A 31 8.37 -7.32 6.21
C VAL A 31 8.32 -8.85 6.35
N GLY A 32 8.60 -9.60 5.29
CA GLY A 32 8.53 -11.06 5.31
C GLY A 32 9.61 -11.69 6.20
N GLU A 33 10.87 -11.26 6.00
CA GLU A 33 12.06 -11.81 6.66
C GLU A 33 12.11 -11.46 8.15
N LYS A 34 11.79 -10.22 8.54
CA LYS A 34 11.91 -9.76 9.94
C LYS A 34 10.68 -10.11 10.75
N THR A 35 9.49 -10.06 10.14
CA THR A 35 8.23 -10.27 10.88
C THR A 35 7.62 -11.65 10.71
N GLY A 36 7.96 -12.40 9.65
CA GLY A 36 7.33 -13.67 9.33
C GLY A 36 5.87 -13.56 8.85
N ILE A 37 5.41 -12.34 8.53
CA ILE A 37 4.09 -12.11 7.94
C ILE A 37 4.15 -12.44 6.45
N SER A 38 3.19 -13.22 5.96
CA SER A 38 3.10 -13.54 4.53
C SER A 38 2.50 -12.39 3.72
N THR A 39 3.09 -12.12 2.56
CA THR A 39 2.68 -11.07 1.63
C THR A 39 1.96 -11.65 0.39
N PRO A 40 1.05 -10.89 -0.26
CA PRO A 40 0.69 -9.51 0.04
C PRO A 40 -0.17 -9.38 1.30
N VAL A 41 0.13 -8.37 2.11
CA VAL A 41 -0.72 -7.97 3.25
C VAL A 41 -1.79 -7.04 2.69
N ILE A 42 -3.07 -7.39 2.87
CA ILE A 42 -4.19 -6.65 2.27
C ILE A 42 -5.15 -6.24 3.37
N GLY A 43 -5.56 -4.97 3.35
CA GLY A 43 -6.50 -4.39 4.28
C GLY A 43 -5.82 -3.55 5.35
N ARG A 44 -6.50 -2.49 5.77
CA ARG A 44 -6.00 -1.48 6.71
C ARG A 44 -5.42 -2.08 7.99
N ASP A 45 -6.19 -2.93 8.67
CA ASP A 45 -5.81 -3.43 9.99
C ASP A 45 -4.65 -4.44 9.88
N ALA A 46 -4.61 -5.23 8.81
CA ALA A 46 -3.50 -6.14 8.52
C ALA A 46 -2.20 -5.37 8.23
N CYS A 47 -2.28 -4.27 7.47
CA CYS A 47 -1.13 -3.39 7.25
C CYS A 47 -0.66 -2.71 8.55
N ILE A 48 -1.58 -2.33 9.45
CA ILE A 48 -1.21 -1.77 10.77
C ILE A 48 -0.44 -2.81 11.58
N GLU A 49 -0.92 -4.05 11.63
CA GLU A 49 -0.26 -5.14 12.34
C GLU A 49 1.15 -5.39 11.76
N ALA A 50 1.28 -5.42 10.44
CA ALA A 50 2.58 -5.59 9.77
C ALA A 50 3.55 -4.46 10.10
N ALA A 51 3.12 -3.20 10.01
CA ALA A 51 3.94 -2.04 10.34
C ALA A 51 4.36 -2.02 11.80
N GLN A 52 3.45 -2.32 12.72
CA GLN A 52 3.75 -2.39 14.16
C GLN A 52 4.74 -3.50 14.46
N ARG A 53 4.58 -4.67 13.85
CA ARG A 53 5.50 -5.79 14.06
C ARG A 53 6.88 -5.48 13.52
N LEU A 54 6.97 -4.93 12.32
CA LEU A 54 8.26 -4.52 11.74
C LEU A 54 8.96 -3.48 12.61
N ALA A 55 8.26 -2.43 13.02
CA ALA A 55 8.82 -1.40 13.90
C ALA A 55 9.24 -1.91 15.29
N LEU A 56 8.69 -3.03 15.76
CA LEU A 56 9.09 -3.67 17.02
C LEU A 56 10.31 -4.56 16.85
N GLU A 57 10.43 -5.26 15.73
CA GLU A 57 11.57 -6.14 15.42
C GLU A 57 12.81 -5.34 14.96
N ASP A 58 12.61 -4.32 14.12
CA ASP A 58 13.66 -3.43 13.61
C ASP A 58 13.18 -1.97 13.58
N PRO A 59 13.37 -1.20 14.66
CA PRO A 59 12.92 0.20 14.73
C PRO A 59 13.65 1.16 13.79
N GLU A 60 14.80 0.78 13.22
CA GLU A 60 15.58 1.61 12.31
C GLU A 60 15.13 1.44 10.85
N ASP A 61 14.32 0.41 10.58
CA ASP A 61 13.77 0.07 9.27
C ASP A 61 12.75 1.10 8.78
N ALA A 62 12.98 1.62 7.56
CA ALA A 62 12.17 2.65 6.94
C ALA A 62 10.82 2.11 6.39
N ASP A 63 10.71 0.83 6.07
CA ASP A 63 9.50 0.24 5.51
C ASP A 63 8.32 0.30 6.47
N SER A 64 8.59 0.19 7.78
CA SER A 64 7.55 0.38 8.80
C SER A 64 6.84 1.73 8.65
N ASN A 65 7.61 2.80 8.39
CA ASN A 65 7.08 4.15 8.16
C ASN A 65 6.38 4.27 6.80
N SER A 66 6.88 3.59 5.77
CA SER A 66 6.24 3.53 4.45
C SER A 66 4.86 2.88 4.51
N ILE A 67 4.70 1.80 5.28
CA ILE A 67 3.40 1.16 5.50
C ILE A 67 2.45 2.10 6.24
N PHE A 68 2.91 2.80 7.29
CA PHE A 68 2.09 3.81 7.96
C PHE A 68 1.69 4.97 7.03
N ALA A 69 2.57 5.40 6.13
CA ALA A 69 2.27 6.41 5.13
C ALA A 69 1.23 5.92 4.11
N ALA A 70 1.27 4.64 3.71
CA ALA A 70 0.25 4.03 2.87
C ALA A 70 -1.12 3.99 3.58
N ILE A 71 -1.17 3.59 4.85
CA ILE A 71 -2.41 3.59 5.65
C ILE A 71 -3.00 5.00 5.75
N LYS A 72 -2.17 6.02 6.04
CA LYS A 72 -2.61 7.41 6.09
C LYS A 72 -3.18 7.88 4.75
N THR A 73 -2.50 7.54 3.65
CA THR A 73 -2.94 7.88 2.29
C THR A 73 -4.28 7.23 1.96
N TYR A 74 -4.47 5.97 2.37
CA TYR A 74 -5.74 5.27 2.28
C TYR A 74 -6.86 6.01 3.03
N GLU A 75 -6.65 6.38 4.28
CA GLU A 75 -7.64 7.10 5.08
C GLU A 75 -8.01 8.45 4.47
N ASP A 76 -7.01 9.18 3.97
CA ASP A 76 -7.20 10.46 3.28
C ASP A 76 -8.05 10.31 2.01
N LEU A 77 -7.84 9.24 1.24
CA LEU A 77 -8.60 8.98 0.01
C LEU A 77 -10.04 8.51 0.30
N ILE A 78 -10.22 7.65 1.31
CA ILE A 78 -11.55 7.27 1.81
C ILE A 78 -12.32 8.51 2.26
N SER A 79 -11.69 9.43 3.00
CA SER A 79 -12.33 10.68 3.45
C SER A 79 -12.77 11.59 2.30
N LYS A 80 -12.15 11.45 1.12
CA LYS A 80 -12.48 12.18 -0.11
C LYS A 80 -13.55 11.47 -0.95
N GLY A 81 -14.01 10.28 -0.55
CA GLY A 81 -15.07 9.53 -1.21
C GLY A 81 -14.60 8.62 -2.35
N TYR A 82 -13.30 8.30 -2.43
CA TYR A 82 -12.82 7.24 -3.32
C TYR A 82 -13.18 5.87 -2.75
N GLN A 83 -13.33 4.87 -3.63
CA GLN A 83 -13.27 3.47 -3.21
C GLN A 83 -11.81 3.08 -3.14
N VAL A 84 -11.33 2.68 -1.97
CA VAL A 84 -9.89 2.47 -1.76
C VAL A 84 -9.67 1.17 -1.02
N GLU A 85 -8.61 0.46 -1.40
CA GLU A 85 -8.00 -0.61 -0.61
C GLU A 85 -6.54 -0.25 -0.31
N VAL A 86 -5.98 -0.77 0.77
CA VAL A 86 -4.54 -0.64 1.07
C VAL A 86 -3.89 -2.01 1.14
N ALA A 87 -2.66 -2.09 0.64
CA ALA A 87 -1.87 -3.31 0.71
C ALA A 87 -0.38 -3.02 0.84
N THR A 88 0.35 -3.97 1.42
CA THR A 88 1.80 -4.03 1.39
C THR A 88 2.21 -5.24 0.58
N ILE A 89 3.07 -5.03 -0.41
CA ILE A 89 3.65 -6.09 -1.23
C ILE A 89 5.15 -6.09 -1.06
N THR A 90 5.75 -7.27 -1.20
CA THR A 90 7.19 -7.42 -1.04
C THR A 90 7.87 -8.06 -2.23
N GLY A 91 9.13 -7.69 -2.44
CA GLY A 91 10.04 -8.35 -3.36
C GLY A 91 10.70 -9.57 -2.71
N VAL A 92 12.00 -9.73 -2.94
CA VAL A 92 12.82 -10.79 -2.35
C VAL A 92 14.13 -10.17 -1.87
N LYS A 93 14.73 -10.76 -0.82
CA LYS A 93 15.99 -10.32 -0.21
C LYS A 93 17.09 -9.85 -1.14
N ASP A 94 17.35 -10.60 -2.22
CA ASP A 94 18.44 -10.29 -3.15
C ASP A 94 18.10 -9.17 -4.16
N ARG A 95 16.91 -8.57 -4.06
CA ARG A 95 16.38 -7.51 -4.94
C ARG A 95 16.41 -7.94 -6.42
N GLY A 96 16.44 -6.95 -7.33
CA GLY A 96 16.57 -7.17 -8.78
C GLY A 96 15.29 -7.64 -9.47
N VAL A 97 15.45 -8.30 -10.62
CA VAL A 97 14.31 -8.71 -11.48
C VAL A 97 13.39 -9.68 -10.75
N GLN A 98 13.95 -10.56 -9.90
CA GLN A 98 13.19 -11.53 -9.11
C GLN A 98 12.28 -10.86 -8.08
N ALA A 99 12.73 -9.75 -7.48
CA ALA A 99 11.90 -8.94 -6.59
C ALA A 99 10.73 -8.32 -7.37
N ASP A 100 11.01 -7.72 -8.53
CA ASP A 100 9.99 -7.12 -9.39
C ASP A 100 8.97 -8.18 -9.89
N GLU A 101 9.43 -9.40 -10.17
CA GLU A 101 8.55 -10.52 -10.51
C GLU A 101 7.62 -10.94 -9.36
N LYS A 102 8.12 -10.96 -8.11
CA LYS A 102 7.28 -11.26 -6.93
C LYS A 102 6.28 -10.13 -6.67
N ILE A 103 6.74 -8.89 -6.70
CA ILE A 103 5.90 -7.68 -6.64
C ILE A 103 4.75 -7.76 -7.65
N LEU A 104 5.04 -8.14 -8.91
CA LEU A 104 4.01 -8.29 -9.94
C LEU A 104 3.01 -9.40 -9.62
N ARG A 105 3.46 -10.55 -9.09
CA ARG A 105 2.56 -11.65 -8.68
C ARG A 105 1.64 -11.22 -7.54
N GLU A 106 2.18 -10.52 -6.56
CA GLU A 106 1.42 -10.01 -5.41
C GLU A 106 0.41 -8.95 -5.81
N ALA A 107 0.80 -8.03 -6.69
CA ALA A 107 -0.11 -7.05 -7.28
C ALA A 107 -1.30 -7.72 -8.01
N ARG A 108 -1.07 -8.85 -8.70
CA ARG A 108 -2.16 -9.62 -9.33
C ARG A 108 -3.12 -10.21 -8.29
N ILE A 109 -2.61 -10.76 -7.19
CA ILE A 109 -3.44 -11.29 -6.09
C ILE A 109 -4.32 -10.18 -5.50
N ILE A 110 -3.78 -8.97 -5.36
CA ILE A 110 -4.56 -7.81 -4.90
C ILE A 110 -5.67 -7.49 -5.89
N LEU A 111 -5.36 -7.42 -7.19
CA LEU A 111 -6.35 -7.12 -8.23
C LEU A 111 -7.46 -8.17 -8.36
N GLU A 112 -7.16 -9.44 -8.07
CA GLU A 112 -8.16 -10.51 -8.02
C GLU A 112 -9.18 -10.31 -6.88
N LYS A 113 -8.74 -9.77 -5.74
CA LYS A 113 -9.61 -9.48 -4.58
C LYS A 113 -10.27 -8.11 -4.68
N PHE A 114 -9.58 -7.15 -5.28
CA PHE A 114 -10.00 -5.77 -5.39
C PHE A 114 -9.67 -5.24 -6.78
N ASP A 115 -10.65 -5.30 -7.67
CA ASP A 115 -10.57 -4.81 -9.05
C ASP A 115 -10.39 -3.28 -9.08
N ALA A 116 -9.17 -2.81 -8.83
CA ALA A 116 -8.76 -1.42 -8.86
C ALA A 116 -8.47 -0.99 -10.30
N ASN A 117 -8.79 0.26 -10.61
CA ASN A 117 -8.48 0.88 -11.90
C ASN A 117 -7.41 1.99 -11.79
N GLY A 118 -6.82 2.14 -10.61
CA GLY A 118 -5.66 2.98 -10.37
C GLY A 118 -4.92 2.56 -9.11
N ALA A 119 -3.67 2.99 -9.00
CA ALA A 119 -2.84 2.73 -7.84
C ALA A 119 -2.17 4.01 -7.35
N VAL A 120 -1.95 4.08 -6.04
CA VAL A 120 -1.05 5.05 -5.40
C VAL A 120 0.07 4.26 -4.77
N ILE A 121 1.29 4.48 -5.25
CA ILE A 121 2.47 3.74 -4.79
C ILE A 121 3.16 4.55 -3.69
N VAL A 122 3.52 3.87 -2.61
CA VAL A 122 4.28 4.40 -1.48
C VAL A 122 5.54 3.54 -1.34
N SER A 123 6.69 4.19 -1.23
CA SER A 123 8.00 3.58 -1.03
C SER A 123 8.80 4.50 -0.10
N ASP A 124 9.74 3.92 0.63
CA ASP A 124 10.71 4.59 1.49
C ASP A 124 11.74 5.43 0.69
N GLY A 125 11.89 5.15 -0.60
CA GLY A 125 12.79 5.84 -1.51
C GLY A 125 14.24 5.37 -1.45
N GLU A 126 14.51 4.24 -0.79
CA GLU A 126 15.85 3.65 -0.65
C GLU A 126 16.15 2.59 -1.74
N ASP A 127 15.15 2.23 -2.55
CA ASP A 127 15.14 1.13 -3.54
C ASP A 127 15.12 1.50 -5.04
#